data_AF-A0A8H6F2U4-F1
#
_entry.id   AF-A0A8H6F2U4-F1
#
_cell.length_a   1.000
_cell.length_b   1.000
_cell.length_c   1.000
_cell.angle_alpha   90.00
_cell.angle_beta   90.00
_cell.angle_gamma   90.00
#
_symmetry.space_group_name_H-M   'P 1'
#
loop_
_entity.id
_entity.type
_entity.pdbx_description
1 polymer ?
#
loop_
_entity_poly.entity_id
_entity_poly.type
_entity_poly.pdbx_seq_one_letter_code
_entity_poly.pdbx_strand_id
1 'polypeptide(L)'
;MTPPIKSPSSSSVDYGKLSEQLMIAYTKDVLQHKALDTIDLPKIFERLEIREKTNKDKNLDYDDLLVLELLNYFKNDFFKWVNSPDCPSCGSNEDVQGLGAINPSSSKTISQSQAIIDQVSVIEVHECKKCKQKIEFPRINNPVTLLTTRRGRCGEWVNCFMLILQALIGGGDDDSDRIRYVWNQEDHVWCEYYSLSSKRWIHLDPCEGVYDEPLLYCNNWGKRMSYVIGFNYNYMIDLSDKYIVPEKQIPKNSIVNVQNVNFVISYSNGINQLKHFKRIEQQQQQQEVDVNEQRNLAFLKLYHNFLVPYNKEINQLKPELTKTTPSTDLPSGRQSGSTEWTKSRGENGES
;
A
#
# COMPACT_ATOMS: atom_id res chain seq x y z
N MET A 1 6.50 31.06 34.66
CA MET A 1 7.49 30.48 33.73
C MET A 1 6.81 29.35 32.98
N THR A 2 6.32 29.65 31.78
CA THR A 2 5.68 28.70 30.87
C THR A 2 6.73 27.72 30.35
N PRO A 3 6.49 26.40 30.38
CA PRO A 3 7.43 25.44 29.83
C PRO A 3 7.51 25.61 28.31
N PRO A 4 8.70 25.42 27.70
CA PRO A 4 8.88 25.61 26.28
C PRO A 4 8.10 24.54 25.51
N ILE A 5 7.30 24.98 24.55
CA ILE A 5 6.67 24.14 23.53
C ILE A 5 7.80 23.45 22.77
N LYS A 6 7.96 22.14 22.94
CA LYS A 6 8.86 21.34 22.12
C LYS A 6 8.39 21.47 20.66
N SER A 7 9.27 21.96 19.80
CA SER A 7 9.07 21.96 18.36
C SER A 7 8.86 20.51 17.88
N PRO A 8 7.93 20.26 16.93
CA PRO A 8 7.85 18.96 16.30
C PRO A 8 9.16 18.70 15.55
N SER A 9 9.81 17.59 15.85
CA SER A 9 10.95 17.09 15.07
C SER A 9 10.53 16.95 13.61
N SER A 10 11.33 17.54 12.71
CA SER A 10 11.09 17.68 11.27
C SER A 10 11.26 16.37 10.47
N SER A 11 10.68 15.27 10.94
CA SER A 11 10.77 13.96 10.28
C SER A 11 9.48 13.14 10.34
N SER A 12 8.32 13.78 10.51
CA SER A 12 7.05 13.10 10.26
C SER A 12 6.78 13.09 8.75
N VAL A 13 6.97 11.91 8.14
CA VAL A 13 6.35 11.64 6.84
C VAL A 13 4.85 11.85 7.02
N ASP A 14 4.28 12.81 6.31
CA ASP A 14 2.83 13.00 6.24
C ASP A 14 2.29 11.84 5.38
N TYR A 15 2.01 10.71 6.03
CA TYR A 15 1.56 9.48 5.37
C TYR A 15 0.30 9.69 4.53
N GLY A 16 -0.55 10.66 4.89
CA GLY A 16 -1.73 11.04 4.11
C GLY A 16 -1.37 11.75 2.80
N LYS A 17 -0.37 12.64 2.80
CA LYS A 17 0.15 13.23 1.56
C LYS A 17 0.95 12.23 0.73
N LEU A 18 1.72 11.35 1.38
CA LEU A 18 2.49 10.34 0.67
C LEU A 18 1.56 9.33 -0.03
N SER A 19 0.49 8.89 0.63
CA SER A 19 -0.48 7.98 0.04
C SER A 19 -1.28 8.62 -1.10
N GLU A 20 -1.74 9.87 -0.98
CA GLU A 20 -2.42 10.58 -2.07
C GLU A 20 -1.48 10.77 -3.28
N GLN A 21 -0.21 11.14 -3.05
CA GLN A 21 0.79 11.29 -4.12
C GLN A 21 1.13 9.96 -4.79
N LEU A 22 1.20 8.86 -4.03
CA LEU A 22 1.43 7.52 -4.56
C LEU A 22 0.27 7.06 -5.44
N MET A 23 -0.98 7.25 -4.99
CA MET A 23 -2.15 6.89 -5.80
C MET A 23 -2.20 7.67 -7.11
N ILE A 24 -1.93 8.99 -7.08
CA ILE A 24 -1.83 9.82 -8.30
C ILE A 24 -0.65 9.38 -9.19
N ALA A 25 0.44 8.88 -8.60
CA ALA A 25 1.57 8.39 -9.38
C ALA A 25 1.19 7.13 -10.18
N TYR A 26 0.45 6.20 -9.59
CA TYR A 26 0.05 4.96 -10.27
C TYR A 26 -0.92 5.19 -11.43
N THR A 27 -1.72 6.26 -11.41
CA THR A 27 -2.66 6.57 -12.51
C THR A 27 -2.00 7.18 -13.75
N LYS A 28 -0.67 7.34 -13.78
CA LYS A 28 0.04 7.88 -14.94
C LYS A 28 0.27 6.78 -15.98
N ASP A 29 -0.32 6.92 -17.16
CA ASP A 29 -0.21 5.95 -18.28
C ASP A 29 1.24 5.55 -18.57
N VAL A 30 2.15 6.52 -18.60
CA VAL A 30 3.59 6.26 -18.85
C VAL A 30 4.19 5.29 -17.83
N LEU A 31 3.74 5.32 -16.57
CA LEU A 31 4.24 4.41 -15.54
C LEU A 31 3.59 3.03 -15.66
N GLN A 32 2.31 2.97 -16.01
CA GLN A 32 1.59 1.73 -16.25
C GLN A 32 2.19 0.97 -17.44
N HIS A 33 2.45 1.66 -18.56
CA HIS A 33 3.14 1.07 -19.72
C HIS A 33 4.50 0.50 -19.34
N LYS A 34 5.30 1.23 -18.57
CA LYS A 34 6.59 0.71 -18.07
C LYS A 34 6.43 -0.55 -17.22
N ALA A 35 5.38 -0.64 -16.40
CA ALA A 35 5.11 -1.83 -15.63
C ALA A 35 4.77 -3.03 -16.53
N LEU A 36 3.88 -2.84 -17.50
CA LEU A 36 3.49 -3.86 -18.47
C LEU A 36 4.68 -4.34 -19.34
N ASP A 37 5.55 -3.42 -19.76
CA ASP A 37 6.77 -3.74 -20.52
C ASP A 37 7.80 -4.53 -19.69
N THR A 38 7.75 -4.43 -18.36
CA THR A 38 8.76 -5.02 -17.46
C THR A 38 8.38 -6.41 -16.94
N ILE A 39 7.08 -6.69 -16.78
CA ILE A 39 6.59 -7.98 -16.25
C ILE A 39 6.46 -9.02 -17.37
N ASP A 40 6.61 -10.29 -17.01
CA ASP A 40 6.45 -11.41 -17.94
C ASP A 40 4.97 -11.72 -18.17
N LEU A 41 4.31 -10.88 -18.98
CA LEU A 41 2.91 -11.03 -19.34
C LEU A 41 2.60 -12.42 -19.93
N PRO A 42 3.39 -12.98 -20.87
CA PRO A 42 3.15 -14.32 -21.40
C PRO A 42 3.05 -15.38 -20.30
N LYS A 43 4.00 -15.38 -19.36
CA LYS A 43 4.01 -16.33 -18.24
C LYS A 43 2.84 -16.14 -17.29
N ILE A 44 2.45 -14.90 -17.00
CA ILE A 44 1.27 -14.60 -16.16
C ILE A 44 0.01 -15.15 -16.84
N PHE A 45 -0.21 -14.85 -18.12
CA PHE A 45 -1.41 -15.29 -18.84
C PHE A 45 -1.45 -16.80 -19.08
N GLU A 46 -0.31 -17.44 -19.37
CA GLU A 46 -0.23 -18.91 -19.48
C GLU A 46 -0.68 -19.59 -18.18
N ARG A 47 -0.19 -19.11 -17.03
CA ARG A 47 -0.60 -19.63 -15.72
C ARG A 47 -2.04 -19.28 -15.37
N LEU A 48 -2.52 -18.11 -15.78
CA LEU A 48 -3.92 -17.71 -15.60
C LEU A 48 -4.87 -18.64 -16.35
N GLU A 49 -4.56 -19.03 -17.59
CA GLU A 49 -5.37 -19.99 -18.34
C GLU A 49 -5.47 -21.34 -17.61
N ILE A 50 -4.38 -21.79 -16.98
CA ILE A 50 -4.38 -23.01 -16.16
C ILE A 50 -5.28 -22.82 -14.94
N ARG A 51 -5.20 -21.66 -14.26
CA ARG A 51 -6.07 -21.35 -13.11
C ARG A 51 -7.53 -21.32 -13.52
N GLU A 52 -7.89 -20.70 -14.63
CA GLU A 52 -9.26 -20.65 -15.14
C GLU A 52 -9.80 -22.07 -15.40
N LYS A 53 -9.03 -22.92 -16.09
CA LYS A 53 -9.41 -24.32 -16.38
C LYS A 53 -9.54 -25.19 -15.14
N THR A 54 -8.79 -24.88 -14.08
CA THR A 54 -8.77 -25.67 -12.83
C THR A 54 -9.60 -25.06 -11.70
N ASN A 55 -10.12 -23.85 -11.89
CA ASN A 55 -10.90 -23.15 -10.88
C ASN A 55 -12.20 -23.90 -10.57
N LYS A 56 -12.43 -24.15 -9.28
CA LYS A 56 -13.66 -24.77 -8.77
C LYS A 56 -14.54 -23.78 -8.02
N ASP A 57 -14.00 -22.62 -7.65
CA ASP A 57 -14.74 -21.59 -6.94
C ASP A 57 -15.48 -20.70 -7.94
N LYS A 58 -16.81 -20.87 -7.99
CA LYS A 58 -17.68 -20.10 -8.89
C LYS A 58 -17.86 -18.64 -8.46
N ASN A 59 -17.35 -18.25 -7.29
CA ASN A 59 -17.40 -16.87 -6.82
C ASN A 59 -16.24 -16.01 -7.35
N LEU A 60 -15.20 -16.63 -7.91
CA LEU A 60 -14.06 -15.92 -8.49
C LEU A 60 -14.30 -15.70 -10.00
N ASP A 61 -14.22 -14.45 -10.42
CA ASP A 61 -14.21 -14.09 -11.85
C ASP A 61 -12.78 -14.10 -12.44
N TYR A 62 -12.67 -13.72 -13.70
CA TYR A 62 -11.39 -13.66 -14.41
C TYR A 62 -10.39 -12.71 -13.74
N ASP A 63 -10.86 -11.55 -13.26
CA ASP A 63 -10.00 -10.57 -12.61
C ASP A 63 -9.52 -11.10 -11.25
N ASP A 64 -10.40 -11.75 -10.50
CA ASP A 64 -10.04 -12.39 -9.23
C ASP A 64 -8.95 -13.46 -9.44
N LEU A 65 -9.07 -14.28 -10.49
CA LEU A 65 -8.06 -15.27 -10.86
C LEU A 65 -6.75 -14.63 -11.33
N LEU A 66 -6.82 -13.52 -12.07
CA LEU A 66 -5.65 -12.74 -12.48
C LEU A 66 -4.91 -12.17 -11.27
N VAL A 67 -5.63 -11.62 -10.27
CA VAL A 67 -5.03 -11.12 -9.03
C VAL A 67 -4.34 -12.24 -8.25
N LEU A 68 -4.96 -13.41 -8.16
CA LEU A 68 -4.36 -14.60 -7.54
C LEU A 68 -3.05 -15.02 -8.23
N GLU A 69 -3.02 -15.06 -9.56
CA GLU A 69 -1.77 -15.36 -10.27
C GLU A 69 -0.75 -14.24 -10.12
N LEU A 70 -1.18 -12.98 -10.12
CA LEU A 70 -0.28 -11.85 -9.98
C LEU A 70 0.43 -11.85 -8.61
N LEU A 71 -0.29 -12.14 -7.52
CA LEU A 71 0.30 -12.35 -6.20
C LEU A 71 1.38 -13.44 -6.23
N ASN A 72 1.05 -14.59 -6.84
CA ASN A 72 1.96 -15.72 -6.96
C ASN A 72 3.22 -15.37 -7.77
N TYR A 73 3.05 -14.80 -8.96
CA TYR A 73 4.14 -14.35 -9.82
C TYR A 73 5.01 -13.30 -9.13
N PHE A 74 4.39 -12.30 -8.49
CA PHE A 74 5.14 -11.22 -7.86
C PHE A 74 6.06 -11.73 -6.76
N LYS A 75 5.54 -12.61 -5.89
CA LYS A 75 6.28 -13.18 -4.77
C LYS A 75 7.36 -14.17 -5.20
N ASN A 76 7.05 -15.06 -6.13
CA ASN A 76 7.88 -16.22 -6.42
C ASN A 76 8.84 -16.01 -7.60
N ASP A 77 8.50 -15.11 -8.53
CA ASP A 77 9.26 -14.93 -9.76
C ASP A 77 9.84 -13.50 -9.89
N PHE A 78 9.13 -12.47 -9.42
CA PHE A 78 9.49 -11.09 -9.74
C PHE A 78 10.30 -10.37 -8.66
N PHE A 79 9.81 -10.33 -7.41
CA PHE A 79 10.32 -9.44 -6.36
C PHE A 79 10.97 -10.21 -5.21
N LYS A 80 12.03 -9.65 -4.62
CA LYS A 80 12.82 -10.30 -3.57
C LYS A 80 12.78 -9.56 -2.24
N TRP A 81 12.63 -10.32 -1.17
CA TRP A 81 12.64 -9.78 0.18
C TRP A 81 14.08 -9.52 0.63
N VAL A 82 14.33 -8.35 1.21
CA VAL A 82 15.65 -7.96 1.73
C VAL A 82 15.52 -7.55 3.19
N ASN A 83 15.90 -8.45 4.10
CA ASN A 83 16.04 -8.07 5.51
C ASN A 83 17.39 -7.37 5.75
N SER A 84 18.47 -7.99 5.28
CA SER A 84 19.83 -7.45 5.27
C SER A 84 20.39 -7.60 3.85
N PRO A 85 21.04 -6.57 3.27
CA PRO A 85 21.59 -6.65 1.92
C PRO A 85 22.79 -7.59 1.86
N ASP A 86 22.94 -8.30 0.74
CA ASP A 86 24.14 -9.10 0.50
C ASP A 86 25.38 -8.21 0.38
N CYS A 87 26.50 -8.67 0.93
CA CYS A 87 27.78 -8.03 0.72
C CYS A 87 28.21 -8.17 -0.76
N PRO A 88 28.46 -7.06 -1.49
CA PRO A 88 28.84 -7.12 -2.90
C PRO A 88 30.13 -7.93 -3.15
N SER A 89 31.08 -7.91 -2.22
CA SER A 89 32.33 -8.69 -2.33
C SER A 89 32.19 -10.15 -1.88
N CYS A 90 31.26 -10.49 -0.98
CA CYS A 90 31.15 -11.85 -0.44
C CYS A 90 29.96 -12.64 -0.99
N GLY A 91 28.96 -11.99 -1.58
CA GLY A 91 27.75 -12.62 -2.11
C GLY A 91 26.81 -13.19 -1.05
N SER A 92 26.95 -12.79 0.21
CA SER A 92 26.13 -13.27 1.34
C SER A 92 25.85 -12.15 2.34
N ASN A 93 24.73 -12.25 3.06
CA ASN A 93 24.31 -11.35 4.13
C ASN A 93 24.56 -11.92 5.55
N GLU A 94 25.09 -13.14 5.69
CA GLU A 94 25.30 -13.81 6.98
C GLU A 94 26.19 -13.00 7.94
N ASP A 95 27.23 -12.36 7.40
CA ASP A 95 28.19 -11.53 8.14
C ASP A 95 27.85 -10.04 8.10
N VAL A 96 26.68 -9.65 7.57
CA VAL A 96 26.32 -8.24 7.38
C VAL A 96 25.54 -7.72 8.59
N GLN A 97 26.05 -6.66 9.22
CA GLN A 97 25.39 -5.98 10.32
C GLN A 97 24.92 -4.58 9.92
N GLY A 98 23.77 -4.16 10.44
CA GLY A 98 23.30 -2.77 10.32
C GLY A 98 24.13 -1.83 11.20
N LEU A 99 24.44 -0.65 10.67
CA LEU A 99 25.14 0.45 11.34
C LEU A 99 24.23 1.68 11.55
N GLY A 100 22.95 1.57 11.21
CA GLY A 100 21.99 2.67 11.26
C GLY A 100 21.64 3.19 9.87
N ALA A 101 21.23 4.45 9.80
CA ALA A 101 20.73 5.06 8.58
C ALA A 101 21.31 6.46 8.37
N ILE A 102 21.45 6.88 7.13
CA ILE A 102 21.94 8.21 6.74
C ILE A 102 20.96 8.90 5.79
N ASN A 103 21.03 10.23 5.76
CA ASN A 103 20.32 11.02 4.77
C ASN A 103 20.89 10.74 3.37
N PRO A 104 20.06 10.73 2.30
CA PRO A 104 20.54 10.51 0.94
C PRO A 104 21.65 11.47 0.49
N SER A 105 21.67 12.70 0.99
CA SER A 105 22.74 13.68 0.70
C SER A 105 24.12 13.33 1.25
N SER A 106 24.18 12.41 2.22
CA SER A 106 25.43 11.92 2.81
C SER A 106 25.95 10.64 2.15
N SER A 107 25.22 10.12 1.17
CA SER A 107 25.56 8.92 0.40
C SER A 107 26.90 9.04 -0.31
N LYS A 108 27.64 7.93 -0.36
CA LYS A 108 28.83 7.82 -1.24
C LYS A 108 28.56 7.00 -2.50
N THR A 109 27.49 6.21 -2.53
CA THR A 109 27.22 5.26 -3.62
C THR A 109 26.16 5.74 -4.60
N ILE A 110 25.19 6.52 -4.14
CA ILE A 110 24.19 7.19 -4.98
C ILE A 110 24.42 8.70 -5.02
N SER A 111 24.23 9.31 -6.21
CA SER A 111 24.29 10.77 -6.36
C SER A 111 23.01 11.42 -5.81
N GLN A 112 23.09 12.71 -5.48
CA GLN A 112 21.92 13.48 -5.04
C GLN A 112 20.80 13.50 -6.09
N SER A 113 21.15 13.60 -7.38
CA SER A 113 20.17 13.57 -8.46
C SER A 113 19.46 12.22 -8.55
N GLN A 114 20.20 11.11 -8.41
CA GLN A 114 19.63 9.77 -8.40
C GLN A 114 18.72 9.57 -7.19
N ALA A 115 19.15 10.01 -6.01
CA ALA A 115 18.33 9.94 -4.79
C ALA A 115 16.98 10.67 -4.94
N ILE A 116 16.96 11.82 -5.63
CA ILE A 116 15.73 12.57 -5.91
C ILE A 116 14.84 11.81 -6.89
N ILE A 117 15.41 11.28 -7.98
CA ILE A 117 14.66 10.49 -8.99
C ILE A 117 14.04 9.25 -8.36
N ASP A 118 14.82 8.53 -7.55
CA ASP A 118 14.39 7.31 -6.87
C ASP A 118 13.51 7.58 -5.66
N GLN A 119 13.33 8.85 -5.30
CA GLN A 119 12.58 9.29 -4.13
C GLN A 119 13.05 8.58 -2.85
N VAL A 120 14.38 8.51 -2.67
CA VAL A 120 14.98 7.82 -1.53
C VAL A 120 14.66 8.58 -0.26
N SER A 121 13.98 7.94 0.70
CA SER A 121 13.66 8.55 1.99
C SER A 121 14.84 8.51 2.95
N VAL A 122 15.53 7.36 3.00
CA VAL A 122 16.69 7.10 3.86
C VAL A 122 17.56 6.04 3.22
N ILE A 123 18.85 6.01 3.59
CA ILE A 123 19.77 4.93 3.21
C ILE A 123 20.17 4.17 4.46
N GLU A 124 19.89 2.87 4.49
CA GLU A 124 20.39 2.00 5.53
C GLU A 124 21.86 1.68 5.28
N VAL A 125 22.70 1.87 6.29
CA VAL A 125 24.12 1.58 6.21
C VAL A 125 24.39 0.27 6.90
N HIS A 126 25.08 -0.63 6.22
CA HIS A 126 25.51 -1.91 6.73
C HIS A 126 27.03 -2.07 6.55
N GLU A 127 27.61 -3.03 7.27
CA GLU A 127 29.00 -3.43 7.11
C GLU A 127 29.12 -4.96 7.15
N CYS A 128 29.88 -5.50 6.20
CA CYS A 128 30.26 -6.90 6.23
C CYS A 128 31.38 -7.13 7.24
N LYS A 129 31.15 -7.95 8.26
CA LYS A 129 32.15 -8.25 9.30
C LYS A 129 33.39 -8.94 8.74
N LYS A 130 33.23 -9.71 7.65
CA LYS A 130 34.29 -10.50 7.00
C LYS A 130 35.25 -9.65 6.17
N CYS A 131 34.73 -8.83 5.25
CA CYS A 131 35.56 -8.03 4.34
C CYS A 131 35.62 -6.53 4.68
N LYS A 132 34.90 -6.09 5.71
CA LYS A 132 34.78 -4.69 6.16
C LYS A 132 34.20 -3.73 5.12
N GLN A 133 33.62 -4.25 4.04
CA GLN A 133 32.96 -3.43 3.05
C GLN A 133 31.69 -2.80 3.64
N LYS A 134 31.56 -1.48 3.48
CA LYS A 134 30.32 -0.76 3.76
C LYS A 134 29.33 -0.92 2.61
N ILE A 135 28.07 -1.12 2.97
CA ILE A 135 26.97 -1.38 2.04
C ILE A 135 25.89 -0.34 2.33
N GLU A 136 25.53 0.43 1.32
CA GLU A 136 24.41 1.38 1.37
C GLU A 136 23.20 0.72 0.72
N PHE A 137 22.07 0.69 1.43
CA PHE A 137 20.80 0.15 0.94
C PHE A 137 19.75 1.27 0.93
N PRO A 138 19.54 1.93 -0.22
CA PRO A 138 18.55 3.00 -0.37
C PRO A 138 17.12 2.47 -0.22
N ARG A 139 16.29 3.17 0.56
CA ARG A 139 14.85 2.92 0.69
C ARG A 139 14.11 3.74 -0.38
N ILE A 140 13.84 3.08 -1.51
CA ILE A 140 13.36 3.69 -2.76
C ILE A 140 11.83 3.79 -2.72
N ASN A 141 11.28 4.97 -3.00
CA ASN A 141 9.83 5.18 -3.08
C ASN A 141 9.32 5.37 -4.51
N ASN A 142 10.20 5.50 -5.51
CA ASN A 142 9.78 5.52 -6.91
C ASN A 142 9.42 4.10 -7.40
N PRO A 143 8.13 3.80 -7.69
CA PRO A 143 7.72 2.47 -8.11
C PRO A 143 8.35 2.01 -9.43
N VAL A 144 8.71 2.94 -10.32
CA VAL A 144 9.37 2.62 -11.59
C VAL A 144 10.78 2.11 -11.36
N THR A 145 11.50 2.72 -10.41
CA THR A 145 12.83 2.23 -10.02
C THR A 145 12.71 0.84 -9.40
N LEU A 146 11.65 0.58 -8.62
CA LEU A 146 11.39 -0.73 -8.02
C LEU A 146 11.12 -1.85 -9.04
N LEU A 147 10.56 -1.54 -10.22
CA LEU A 147 10.43 -2.49 -11.33
C LEU A 147 11.80 -3.03 -11.81
N THR A 148 12.85 -2.22 -11.64
CA THR A 148 14.24 -2.58 -12.00
C THR A 148 14.97 -3.23 -10.83
N THR A 149 14.90 -2.65 -9.63
CA THR A 149 15.65 -3.19 -8.47
C THR A 149 15.07 -4.49 -7.95
N ARG A 150 13.74 -4.67 -8.07
CA ARG A 150 12.99 -5.89 -7.76
C ARG A 150 13.25 -6.43 -6.35
N ARG A 151 13.49 -5.55 -5.39
CA ARG A 151 13.86 -5.94 -4.03
C ARG A 151 13.51 -4.90 -2.98
N GLY A 152 13.20 -5.35 -1.77
CA GLY A 152 12.90 -4.47 -0.63
C GLY A 152 12.18 -5.18 0.52
N ARG A 153 11.52 -4.39 1.37
CA ARG A 153 10.61 -4.86 2.44
C ARG A 153 9.17 -4.46 2.09
N CYS A 154 8.24 -4.62 3.02
CA CYS A 154 6.80 -4.43 2.77
C CYS A 154 6.45 -3.14 2.01
N GLY A 155 7.07 -2.01 2.35
CA GLY A 155 6.87 -0.73 1.65
C GLY A 155 7.19 -0.81 0.16
N GLU A 156 8.37 -1.28 -0.22
CA GLU A 156 8.74 -1.43 -1.64
C GLU A 156 7.93 -2.51 -2.35
N TRP A 157 7.62 -3.61 -1.65
CA TRP A 157 6.81 -4.70 -2.18
C TRP A 157 5.43 -4.19 -2.59
N VAL A 158 4.73 -3.52 -1.68
CA VAL A 158 3.38 -2.99 -1.93
C VAL A 158 3.42 -1.87 -2.97
N ASN A 159 4.39 -0.96 -2.89
CA ASN A 159 4.52 0.14 -3.83
C ASN A 159 4.70 -0.35 -5.29
N CYS A 160 5.61 -1.31 -5.50
CA CYS A 160 5.83 -1.88 -6.82
C CYS A 160 4.63 -2.73 -7.28
N PHE A 161 4.09 -3.57 -6.38
CA PHE A 161 2.93 -4.42 -6.70
C PHE A 161 1.71 -3.59 -7.10
N MET A 162 1.43 -2.49 -6.40
CA MET A 162 0.30 -1.61 -6.72
C MET A 162 0.42 -0.96 -8.10
N LEU A 163 1.62 -0.55 -8.51
CA LEU A 163 1.81 -0.03 -9.88
C LEU A 163 1.48 -1.11 -10.93
N ILE A 164 1.92 -2.35 -10.71
CA ILE A 164 1.63 -3.47 -11.62
C ILE A 164 0.14 -3.81 -11.61
N LEU A 165 -0.46 -3.88 -10.42
CA LEU A 165 -1.89 -4.14 -10.24
C LEU A 165 -2.73 -3.06 -10.94
N GLN A 166 -2.34 -1.78 -10.81
CA GLN A 166 -3.02 -0.66 -11.47
C GLN A 166 -2.95 -0.79 -12.98
N ALA A 167 -1.78 -1.12 -13.52
CA ALA A 167 -1.58 -1.28 -14.95
C ALA A 167 -2.38 -2.45 -15.56
N LEU A 168 -2.66 -3.50 -14.79
CA LEU A 168 -3.39 -4.68 -15.25
C LEU A 168 -4.90 -4.61 -15.04
N ILE A 169 -5.36 -4.14 -13.87
CA ILE A 169 -6.77 -4.24 -13.46
C ILE A 169 -7.34 -2.97 -12.83
N GLY A 170 -6.52 -1.95 -12.60
CA GLY A 170 -6.91 -0.81 -11.76
C GLY A 170 -7.91 0.15 -12.38
N GLY A 171 -8.23 -0.01 -13.66
CA GLY A 171 -9.07 0.92 -14.41
C GLY A 171 -8.29 2.17 -14.81
N GLY A 172 -8.25 2.48 -16.11
CA GLY A 172 -7.53 3.64 -16.65
C GLY A 172 -8.34 4.94 -16.63
N ASP A 173 -9.59 4.90 -16.17
CA ASP A 173 -10.52 6.03 -16.17
C ASP A 173 -11.02 6.40 -14.76
N ASP A 174 -11.38 7.68 -14.60
CA ASP A 174 -11.85 8.30 -13.34
C ASP A 174 -13.06 7.57 -12.69
N ASP A 175 -13.67 6.59 -13.36
CA ASP A 175 -14.89 5.91 -12.95
C ASP A 175 -14.66 4.50 -12.36
N SER A 176 -13.44 3.94 -12.43
CA SER A 176 -13.21 2.53 -12.11
C SER A 176 -12.00 2.24 -11.22
N ASP A 177 -11.63 3.17 -10.32
CA ASP A 177 -10.58 2.90 -9.33
C ASP A 177 -10.92 1.70 -8.44
N ARG A 178 -10.20 0.62 -8.68
CA ARG A 178 -10.37 -0.67 -8.02
C ARG A 178 -9.23 -1.01 -7.08
N ILE A 179 -8.34 -0.07 -6.76
CA ILE A 179 -7.14 -0.37 -5.99
C ILE A 179 -7.03 0.58 -4.80
N ARG A 180 -6.66 0.02 -3.65
CA ARG A 180 -6.55 0.77 -2.41
C ARG A 180 -5.25 0.43 -1.71
N TYR A 181 -4.48 1.45 -1.37
CA TYR A 181 -3.33 1.33 -0.47
C TYR A 181 -3.85 1.23 0.96
N VAL A 182 -3.32 0.31 1.76
CA VAL A 182 -3.70 0.16 3.16
C VAL A 182 -2.48 0.31 4.04
N TRP A 183 -2.59 1.23 5.00
CA TRP A 183 -1.53 1.53 5.95
C TRP A 183 -1.98 1.17 7.36
N ASN A 184 -1.12 0.49 8.10
CA ASN A 184 -1.26 0.24 9.52
C ASN A 184 -0.21 1.02 10.31
N GLN A 185 -0.65 1.64 11.41
CA GLN A 185 0.20 2.44 12.31
C GLN A 185 1.41 1.67 12.87
N GLU A 186 1.30 0.37 13.08
CA GLU A 186 2.39 -0.46 13.63
C GLU A 186 3.35 -0.98 12.55
N ASP A 187 3.83 -0.07 11.68
CA ASP A 187 4.84 -0.29 10.62
C ASP A 187 4.53 -1.45 9.68
N HIS A 188 3.31 -1.50 9.13
CA HIS A 188 2.99 -2.43 8.05
C HIS A 188 2.03 -1.82 7.03
N VAL A 189 2.16 -2.30 5.79
CA VAL A 189 1.40 -1.79 4.65
C VAL A 189 1.07 -2.96 3.74
N TRP A 190 -0.09 -2.87 3.08
CA TRP A 190 -0.58 -3.83 2.10
C TRP A 190 -1.53 -3.12 1.14
N CYS A 191 -2.26 -3.86 0.31
CA CYS A 191 -3.26 -3.26 -0.56
C CYS A 191 -4.57 -4.05 -0.57
N GLU A 192 -5.59 -3.45 -1.16
CA GLU A 192 -6.84 -4.12 -1.47
C GLU A 192 -7.18 -3.88 -2.93
N TYR A 193 -7.96 -4.80 -3.50
CA TYR A 193 -8.61 -4.57 -4.77
C TYR A 193 -10.11 -4.78 -4.66
N TYR A 194 -10.89 -4.08 -5.47
CA TYR A 194 -12.33 -4.25 -5.51
C TYR A 194 -12.69 -5.34 -6.52
N SER A 195 -13.22 -6.46 -6.02
CA SER A 195 -13.74 -7.56 -6.85
C SER A 195 -15.15 -7.21 -7.31
N LEU A 196 -15.38 -7.25 -8.63
CA LEU A 196 -16.68 -6.97 -9.22
C LEU A 196 -17.64 -8.14 -9.02
N SER A 197 -17.14 -9.38 -9.10
CA SER A 197 -17.90 -10.59 -8.74
C SER A 197 -18.38 -10.56 -7.29
N SER A 198 -17.46 -10.34 -6.34
CA SER A 198 -17.78 -10.34 -4.90
C SER A 198 -18.41 -9.04 -4.40
N LYS A 199 -18.35 -7.96 -5.19
CA LYS A 199 -18.90 -6.62 -4.89
C LYS A 199 -18.41 -6.04 -3.55
N ARG A 200 -17.13 -6.27 -3.24
CA ARG A 200 -16.44 -5.79 -2.04
C ARG A 200 -14.93 -5.66 -2.27
N TRP A 201 -14.28 -4.94 -1.35
CA TRP A 201 -12.82 -4.87 -1.26
C TRP A 201 -12.25 -6.17 -0.69
N ILE A 202 -11.30 -6.74 -1.41
CA ILE A 202 -10.56 -7.94 -1.08
C ILE A 202 -9.17 -7.55 -0.57
N HIS A 203 -8.78 -8.13 0.57
CA HIS A 203 -7.43 -7.97 1.12
C HIS A 203 -6.37 -8.60 0.20
N LEU A 204 -5.25 -7.91 -0.01
CA LEU A 204 -4.09 -8.45 -0.72
C LEU A 204 -2.82 -8.14 0.06
N ASP A 205 -2.02 -9.17 0.32
CA ASP A 205 -0.66 -9.01 0.81
C ASP A 205 0.35 -9.60 -0.18
N PRO A 206 1.03 -8.78 -1.00
CA PRO A 206 1.99 -9.29 -1.97
C PRO A 206 3.26 -9.85 -1.33
N CYS A 207 3.63 -9.39 -0.12
CA CYS A 207 4.78 -9.91 0.62
C CYS A 207 4.55 -11.38 0.98
N GLU A 208 3.31 -11.66 1.38
CA GLU A 208 2.89 -12.99 1.77
C GLU A 208 2.29 -13.82 0.64
N GLY A 209 1.92 -13.21 -0.48
CA GLY A 209 1.23 -13.89 -1.59
C GLY A 209 -0.18 -14.31 -1.19
N VAL A 210 -0.82 -13.50 -0.34
CA VAL A 210 -2.08 -13.83 0.33
C VAL A 210 -3.22 -13.02 -0.29
N TYR A 211 -4.35 -13.71 -0.48
CA TYR A 211 -5.59 -13.19 -1.02
C TYR A 211 -6.71 -13.38 0.00
N ASP A 212 -7.41 -12.29 0.32
CA ASP A 212 -8.62 -12.23 1.15
C ASP A 212 -8.50 -12.74 2.59
N GLU A 213 -7.40 -12.44 3.27
CA GLU A 213 -7.17 -12.86 4.66
C GLU A 213 -6.94 -11.65 5.57
N PRO A 214 -7.97 -10.81 5.82
CA PRO A 214 -7.81 -9.58 6.59
C PRO A 214 -7.38 -9.81 8.05
N LEU A 215 -7.58 -11.01 8.59
CA LEU A 215 -7.15 -11.34 9.95
C LEU A 215 -5.74 -11.96 10.04
N LEU A 216 -5.02 -12.08 8.92
CA LEU A 216 -3.64 -12.57 8.87
C LEU A 216 -2.76 -11.94 9.96
N TYR A 217 -2.85 -10.62 10.10
CA TYR A 217 -1.98 -9.86 11.00
C TYR A 217 -2.31 -10.10 12.49
N CYS A 218 -3.58 -10.03 12.87
CA CYS A 218 -3.99 -10.19 14.27
C CYS A 218 -3.98 -11.64 14.74
N ASN A 219 -4.54 -12.55 13.94
CA ASN A 219 -4.75 -13.93 14.36
C ASN A 219 -3.50 -14.78 14.12
N ASN A 220 -2.88 -14.67 12.95
CA ASN A 220 -1.74 -15.52 12.61
C ASN A 220 -0.43 -14.95 13.12
N TRP A 221 -0.20 -13.64 13.02
CA TRP A 221 1.05 -13.04 13.54
C TRP A 221 0.94 -12.61 14.99
N GLY A 222 -0.27 -12.63 15.56
CA GLY A 222 -0.51 -12.18 16.93
C GLY A 222 -0.37 -10.67 17.12
N LYS A 223 -0.30 -9.90 16.03
CA LYS A 223 -0.03 -8.46 16.05
C LYS A 223 -1.14 -7.69 16.76
N ARG A 224 -0.75 -6.76 17.63
CA ARG A 224 -1.66 -5.75 18.19
C ARG A 224 -1.59 -4.51 17.33
N MET A 225 -2.73 -3.93 16.98
CA MET A 225 -2.82 -2.82 16.04
C MET A 225 -3.74 -1.72 16.54
N SER A 226 -3.48 -0.46 16.16
CA SER A 226 -4.30 0.69 16.56
C SER A 226 -5.19 1.23 15.43
N TYR A 227 -4.58 1.64 14.32
CA TYR A 227 -5.26 2.16 13.14
C TYR A 227 -4.85 1.38 11.90
N VAL A 228 -5.85 1.09 11.07
CA VAL A 228 -5.67 0.65 9.69
C VAL A 228 -6.46 1.61 8.80
N ILE A 229 -5.78 2.36 7.95
CA ILE A 229 -6.38 3.38 7.09
C ILE A 229 -6.18 2.99 5.63
N GLY A 230 -7.28 2.92 4.89
CA GLY A 230 -7.29 2.69 3.45
C GLY A 230 -7.34 4.00 2.67
N PHE A 231 -6.58 4.07 1.58
CA PHE A 231 -6.50 5.20 0.66
C PHE A 231 -6.68 4.71 -0.77
N ASN A 232 -7.72 5.19 -1.43
CA ASN A 232 -7.83 5.05 -2.88
C ASN A 232 -7.91 6.44 -3.52
N TYR A 233 -8.07 6.50 -4.84
CA TYR A 233 -8.15 7.75 -5.58
C TYR A 233 -9.33 8.62 -5.14
N ASN A 234 -10.42 7.97 -4.74
CA ASN A 234 -11.68 8.62 -4.42
C ASN A 234 -11.71 9.08 -2.96
N TYR A 235 -11.44 8.21 -2.00
CA TYR A 235 -11.63 8.45 -0.58
C TYR A 235 -10.60 7.75 0.32
N MET A 236 -10.58 8.21 1.56
CA MET A 236 -9.92 7.59 2.70
C MET A 236 -10.97 6.98 3.64
N ILE A 237 -10.64 5.85 4.26
CA ILE A 237 -11.54 5.13 5.18
C ILE A 237 -10.76 4.47 6.32
N ASP A 238 -11.32 4.49 7.53
CA ASP A 238 -10.80 3.72 8.66
C ASP A 238 -11.28 2.27 8.55
N LEU A 239 -10.35 1.36 8.29
CA LEU A 239 -10.56 -0.07 8.10
C LEU A 239 -10.21 -0.88 9.35
N SER A 240 -9.96 -0.23 10.50
CA SER A 240 -9.55 -0.92 11.73
C SER A 240 -10.49 -2.08 12.08
N ASP A 241 -11.81 -1.89 11.97
CA ASP A 241 -12.80 -2.91 12.31
C ASP A 241 -12.78 -4.13 11.36
N LYS A 242 -12.20 -3.99 10.15
CA LYS A 242 -12.00 -5.10 9.21
C LYS A 242 -10.79 -5.95 9.56
N TYR A 243 -9.73 -5.34 10.09
CA TYR A 243 -8.41 -5.95 10.24
C TYR A 243 -8.01 -6.26 11.68
N ILE A 244 -8.69 -5.65 12.65
CA ILE A 244 -8.31 -5.71 14.06
C ILE A 244 -9.43 -6.37 14.86
N VAL A 245 -9.13 -7.54 15.42
CA VAL A 245 -10.03 -8.18 16.39
C VAL A 245 -10.03 -7.41 17.71
N PRO A 246 -11.17 -7.31 18.43
CA PRO A 246 -11.28 -6.50 19.64
C PRO A 246 -10.19 -6.76 20.69
N GLU A 247 -9.75 -8.01 20.83
CA GLU A 247 -8.73 -8.43 21.81
C GLU A 247 -7.32 -7.92 21.46
N LYS A 248 -7.07 -7.60 20.19
CA LYS A 248 -5.78 -7.11 19.66
C LYS A 248 -5.78 -5.61 19.38
N GLN A 249 -6.91 -4.93 19.58
CA GLN A 249 -7.03 -3.49 19.41
C GLN A 249 -6.22 -2.73 20.47
N ILE A 250 -5.22 -2.00 20.02
CA ILE A 250 -4.57 -0.95 20.80
C ILE A 250 -5.56 0.22 20.88
N PRO A 251 -5.85 0.78 22.07
CA PRO A 251 -6.82 1.87 22.20
C PRO A 251 -6.46 3.04 21.28
N LYS A 252 -7.31 3.35 20.30
CA LYS A 252 -7.07 4.41 19.31
C LYS A 252 -6.66 5.76 19.94
N ASN A 253 -7.29 6.11 21.06
CA ASN A 253 -6.98 7.33 21.82
C ASN A 253 -5.59 7.35 22.50
N SER A 254 -4.91 6.20 22.65
CA SER A 254 -3.52 6.18 23.12
C SER A 254 -2.53 6.67 22.06
N ILE A 255 -2.94 6.64 20.79
CA ILE A 255 -2.13 7.13 19.67
C ILE A 255 -2.49 8.58 19.36
N VAL A 256 -3.77 8.84 19.11
CA VAL A 256 -4.29 10.17 18.75
C VAL A 256 -5.79 10.25 19.06
N ASN A 257 -6.28 11.45 19.40
CA ASN A 257 -7.71 11.67 19.60
C ASN A 257 -8.50 11.23 18.35
N VAL A 258 -9.41 10.27 18.53
CA VAL A 258 -10.24 9.69 17.46
C VAL A 258 -11.03 10.75 16.69
N GLN A 259 -11.49 11.81 17.36
CA GLN A 259 -12.22 12.90 16.71
C GLN A 259 -11.36 13.64 15.68
N ASN A 260 -10.05 13.78 15.94
CA ASN A 260 -9.13 14.40 14.98
C ASN A 260 -8.96 13.54 13.73
N VAL A 261 -8.85 12.21 13.91
CA VAL A 261 -8.75 11.27 12.77
C VAL A 261 -10.04 11.30 11.95
N ASN A 262 -11.20 11.22 12.60
CA ASN A 262 -12.50 11.31 11.94
C ASN A 262 -12.68 12.64 11.19
N PHE A 263 -12.22 13.75 11.79
CA PHE A 263 -12.22 15.05 11.15
C PHE A 263 -11.34 15.06 9.90
N VAL A 264 -10.10 14.55 9.98
CA VAL A 264 -9.17 14.48 8.84
C VAL A 264 -9.73 13.60 7.72
N ILE A 265 -10.29 12.43 8.03
CA ILE A 265 -10.96 11.57 7.05
C ILE A 265 -12.10 12.32 6.37
N SER A 266 -13.00 12.91 7.15
CA SER A 266 -14.17 13.62 6.62
C SER A 266 -13.77 14.83 5.77
N TYR A 267 -12.77 15.60 6.22
CA TYR A 267 -12.26 16.77 5.51
C TYR A 267 -11.59 16.37 4.20
N SER A 268 -10.65 15.42 4.23
CA SER A 268 -9.96 14.93 3.02
C SER A 268 -10.95 14.35 2.00
N ASN A 269 -11.94 13.58 2.49
CA ASN A 269 -13.00 13.05 1.65
C ASN A 269 -13.84 14.17 1.01
N GLY A 270 -14.21 15.22 1.76
CA GLY A 270 -14.91 16.37 1.21
C GLY A 270 -14.11 17.11 0.14
N ILE A 271 -12.79 17.26 0.34
CA ILE A 271 -11.89 17.84 -0.66
C ILE A 271 -11.83 16.97 -1.92
N ASN A 272 -11.71 15.65 -1.78
CA ASN A 272 -11.64 14.73 -2.92
C ASN A 272 -12.95 14.68 -3.70
N GLN A 273 -14.10 14.69 -3.02
CA GLN A 273 -15.42 14.81 -3.65
C GLN A 273 -15.52 16.08 -4.49
N LEU A 274 -15.06 17.22 -3.95
CA LEU A 274 -15.08 18.50 -4.67
C LEU A 274 -14.12 18.48 -5.87
N LYS A 275 -12.93 17.90 -5.73
CA LYS A 275 -11.97 17.74 -6.84
C LYS A 275 -12.55 16.87 -7.95
N HIS A 276 -13.16 15.74 -7.61
CA HIS A 276 -13.78 14.82 -8.56
C HIS A 276 -14.93 15.49 -9.33
N PHE A 277 -15.84 16.16 -8.60
CA PHE A 277 -16.95 16.90 -9.20
C PHE A 277 -16.44 17.96 -10.21
N LYS A 278 -15.47 18.78 -9.81
CA LYS A 278 -14.89 19.82 -10.67
C LYS A 278 -14.17 19.26 -11.90
N ARG A 279 -13.51 18.10 -11.76
CA ARG A 279 -12.83 17.46 -12.89
C ARG A 279 -13.82 17.04 -13.96
N ILE A 280 -14.94 16.43 -13.56
CA ILE A 280 -15.98 16.01 -14.50
C ILE A 280 -16.61 17.22 -15.21
N GLU A 281 -16.89 18.31 -14.47
CA GLU A 281 -17.36 19.55 -15.09
C GLU A 281 -16.36 20.08 -16.14
N GLN A 282 -15.06 20.04 -15.84
CA GLN A 282 -14.01 20.51 -16.77
C GLN A 282 -13.84 19.61 -18.01
N GLN A 283 -13.90 18.29 -17.84
CA GLN A 283 -13.79 17.33 -18.96
C GLN A 283 -14.92 17.51 -19.96
N GLN A 284 -16.14 17.79 -19.49
CA GLN A 284 -17.29 17.93 -20.38
C GLN A 284 -17.41 19.31 -21.02
N GLN A 285 -16.84 20.35 -20.41
CA GLN A 285 -16.68 21.65 -21.09
C GLN A 285 -15.90 21.51 -22.41
N GLN A 286 -14.96 20.56 -22.49
CA GLN A 286 -14.20 20.29 -23.70
C GLN A 286 -15.01 19.51 -24.76
N GLN A 287 -16.18 18.96 -24.40
CA GLN A 287 -17.05 18.16 -25.25
C GLN A 287 -18.31 18.91 -25.72
N GLU A 288 -18.41 20.23 -25.49
CA GLU A 288 -19.56 21.09 -25.87
C GLU A 288 -20.94 20.61 -25.36
N VAL A 289 -20.97 19.85 -24.25
CA VAL A 289 -22.22 19.37 -23.63
C VAL A 289 -22.97 20.52 -22.93
N ASP A 290 -24.30 20.47 -22.83
CA ASP A 290 -25.10 21.46 -22.10
C ASP A 290 -24.71 21.54 -20.61
N VAL A 291 -24.58 22.76 -20.06
CA VAL A 291 -24.07 23.00 -18.69
C VAL A 291 -24.91 22.29 -17.60
N ASN A 292 -26.23 22.18 -17.76
CA ASN A 292 -27.07 21.46 -16.79
C ASN A 292 -26.87 19.95 -16.90
N GLU A 293 -26.73 19.42 -18.11
CA GLU A 293 -26.42 18.01 -18.36
C GLU A 293 -25.05 17.63 -17.78
N GLN A 294 -24.04 18.49 -17.95
CA GLN A 294 -22.71 18.32 -17.36
C GLN A 294 -22.77 18.20 -15.84
N ARG A 295 -23.47 19.14 -15.21
CA ARG A 295 -23.62 19.20 -13.76
C ARG A 295 -24.38 17.98 -13.23
N ASN A 296 -25.43 17.55 -13.92
CA ASN A 296 -26.18 16.35 -13.56
C ASN A 296 -25.32 15.09 -13.64
N LEU A 297 -24.52 14.94 -14.70
CA LEU A 297 -23.60 13.81 -14.84
C LEU A 297 -22.51 13.83 -13.77
N ALA A 298 -21.96 15.00 -13.42
CA ALA A 298 -20.99 15.14 -12.34
C ALA A 298 -21.58 14.71 -10.99
N PHE A 299 -22.84 15.06 -10.70
CA PHE A 299 -23.53 14.59 -9.50
C PHE A 299 -23.80 13.09 -9.52
N LEU A 300 -24.23 12.54 -10.66
CA LEU A 300 -24.47 11.10 -10.79
C LEU A 300 -23.19 10.29 -10.56
N LYS A 301 -22.07 10.71 -11.17
CA LYS A 301 -20.76 10.07 -10.95
C LYS A 301 -20.30 10.19 -9.51
N LEU A 302 -20.40 11.37 -8.89
CA LEU A 302 -20.11 11.53 -7.47
C LEU A 302 -20.96 10.60 -6.59
N TYR A 303 -22.25 10.47 -6.91
CA TYR A 303 -23.16 9.59 -6.18
C TYR A 303 -22.78 8.12 -6.32
N HIS A 304 -22.55 7.64 -7.55
CA HIS A 304 -22.30 6.23 -7.84
C HIS A 304 -20.86 5.78 -7.55
N ASN A 305 -19.87 6.63 -7.75
CA ASN A 305 -18.46 6.26 -7.61
C ASN A 305 -17.91 6.56 -6.21
N PHE A 306 -18.55 7.48 -5.48
CA PHE A 306 -18.12 7.87 -4.13
C PHE A 306 -19.18 7.58 -3.08
N LEU A 307 -20.31 8.29 -3.11
CA LEU A 307 -21.22 8.34 -1.96
C LEU A 307 -21.84 6.97 -1.66
N VAL A 308 -22.30 6.26 -2.68
CA VAL A 308 -22.91 4.93 -2.51
C VAL A 308 -21.86 3.90 -2.07
N PRO A 309 -20.70 3.73 -2.74
CA PRO A 309 -19.68 2.77 -2.33
C PRO A 309 -19.14 3.02 -0.92
N TYR A 310 -18.80 4.27 -0.60
CA TYR A 310 -18.25 4.65 0.71
C TYR A 310 -19.24 4.38 1.85
N ASN A 311 -20.50 4.82 1.71
CA ASN A 311 -21.52 4.59 2.74
C ASN A 311 -21.90 3.11 2.87
N LYS A 312 -21.89 2.36 1.76
CA LYS A 312 -22.10 0.90 1.79
C LYS A 312 -20.99 0.25 2.62
N GLU A 313 -19.74 0.62 2.39
CA GLU A 313 -18.60 0.05 3.12
C GLU A 313 -18.62 0.41 4.61
N ILE A 314 -18.86 1.67 4.98
CA ILE A 314 -19.00 2.06 6.40
C ILE A 314 -20.09 1.24 7.10
N ASN A 315 -21.21 0.96 6.43
CA ASN A 315 -22.27 0.16 7.02
C ASN A 315 -21.88 -1.31 7.18
N GLN A 316 -21.02 -1.84 6.32
CA GLN A 316 -20.50 -3.21 6.38
C GLN A 316 -19.37 -3.39 7.40
N LEU A 317 -18.61 -2.32 7.70
CA LEU A 317 -17.56 -2.33 8.73
C LEU A 317 -18.11 -2.37 10.16
N LYS A 318 -19.43 -2.26 10.35
CA LYS A 318 -20.04 -2.42 11.68
C LYS A 318 -19.67 -3.81 12.22
N PRO A 319 -19.30 -3.91 13.50
CA PRO A 319 -18.74 -5.14 14.06
C PRO A 319 -19.78 -6.26 14.08
N GLU A 320 -19.84 -7.04 13.01
CA GLU A 320 -20.30 -8.42 13.12
C GLU A 320 -19.11 -9.23 13.63
N LEU A 321 -19.29 -9.80 14.83
CA LEU A 321 -18.38 -10.74 15.48
C LEU A 321 -18.19 -11.98 14.59
N THR A 322 -17.39 -11.85 13.54
CA THR A 322 -16.94 -12.96 12.73
C THR A 322 -15.87 -13.69 13.52
N LYS A 323 -16.31 -14.65 14.34
CA LYS A 323 -15.44 -15.69 14.88
C LYS A 323 -14.89 -16.50 13.72
N THR A 324 -13.75 -16.11 13.19
CA THR A 324 -13.00 -16.93 12.24
C THR A 324 -11.83 -17.57 12.95
N THR A 325 -11.74 -18.88 12.78
CA THR A 325 -10.66 -19.71 13.31
C THR A 325 -9.40 -19.41 12.49
N PRO A 326 -8.20 -19.31 13.10
CA PRO A 326 -6.96 -19.13 12.34
C PRO A 326 -6.83 -20.27 11.32
N SER A 327 -6.69 -19.94 10.04
CA SER A 327 -6.32 -20.93 9.03
C SER A 327 -4.88 -21.39 9.31
N THR A 328 -4.66 -22.70 9.41
CA THR A 328 -3.36 -23.30 9.75
C THR A 328 -2.33 -23.17 8.63
N ASP A 329 -2.78 -22.82 7.41
CA ASP A 329 -1.94 -22.82 6.21
C ASP A 329 -1.40 -21.41 5.85
N LEU A 330 -1.70 -20.39 6.67
CA LEU A 330 -1.24 -19.02 6.42
C LEU A 330 0.17 -18.77 6.97
N PRO A 331 0.98 -17.95 6.28
CA PRO A 331 2.37 -17.71 6.66
C PRO A 331 2.49 -16.91 7.96
N SER A 332 3.54 -17.23 8.73
CA SER A 332 4.01 -16.39 9.83
C SER A 332 4.76 -15.17 9.26
N GLY A 333 4.44 -13.99 9.76
CA GLY A 333 4.84 -12.72 9.15
C GLY A 333 6.34 -12.44 9.14
N ARG A 334 6.77 -11.75 8.08
CA ARG A 334 8.10 -11.16 8.01
C ARG A 334 8.15 -9.84 8.78
N GLN A 335 9.21 -9.64 9.56
CA GLN A 335 9.39 -8.41 10.32
C GLN A 335 9.55 -7.21 9.37
N SER A 336 8.58 -6.29 9.43
CA SER A 336 8.58 -5.03 8.68
C SER A 336 9.29 -3.97 9.52
N GLY A 337 10.61 -3.88 9.40
CA GLY A 337 11.43 -2.88 10.11
C GLY A 337 12.19 -3.42 11.33
N SER A 338 13.36 -2.85 11.63
CA SER A 338 14.13 -3.23 12.83
C SER A 338 13.41 -2.75 14.10
N THR A 339 13.66 -3.41 15.22
CA THR A 339 13.06 -3.04 16.52
C THR A 339 13.42 -1.61 16.92
N GLU A 340 14.63 -1.15 16.60
CA GLU A 340 15.05 0.23 16.83
C GLU A 340 14.29 1.23 15.94
N TRP A 341 14.02 0.85 14.68
CA TRP A 341 13.28 1.67 13.72
C TRP A 341 11.82 1.86 14.17
N THR A 342 11.11 0.77 14.47
CA THR A 342 9.70 0.83 14.91
C THR A 342 9.56 1.55 16.24
N LYS A 343 10.49 1.32 17.20
CA LYS A 343 10.49 2.02 18.49
C LYS A 343 10.74 3.52 18.36
N SER A 344 11.66 3.94 17.49
CA SER A 344 11.95 5.37 17.29
C SER A 344 10.76 6.17 16.76
N ARG A 345 9.79 5.49 16.15
CA ARG A 345 8.58 6.09 15.55
C ARG A 345 7.30 5.83 16.36
N GLY A 346 7.39 5.12 17.48
CA GLY A 346 6.25 4.74 18.30
C GLY A 346 5.33 3.71 17.65
N GLU A 347 5.88 2.89 16.74
CA GLU A 347 5.16 1.91 15.92
C GLU A 347 5.40 0.46 16.38
N ASN A 348 6.07 0.25 17.51
CA ASN A 348 6.42 -1.09 18.03
C ASN A 348 5.24 -1.84 18.69
N GLY A 349 4.05 -1.22 18.78
CA GLY A 349 2.87 -1.85 19.37
C GLY A 349 2.93 -2.09 20.89
N GLU A 350 3.96 -1.56 21.56
CA GLU A 350 4.09 -1.55 23.02
C GLU A 350 3.75 -0.13 23.50
N SER A 351 2.53 0.04 24.01
CA SER A 351 2.11 1.27 24.69
C SER A 351 2.47 1.29 26.16
#